data_AF-A0A965NJD6-F1
#
_entry.id   AF-A0A965NJD6-F1
#
_cell.length_a   1.000
_cell.length_b   1.000
_cell.length_c   1.000
_cell.angle_alpha   90.00
_cell.angle_beta   90.00
_cell.angle_gamma   90.00
#
_symmetry.space_group_name_H-M   'P 1'
#
loop_
_entity.id
_entity.type
_entity.pdbx_description
1 polymer ?
#
loop_
_entity_poly.entity_id
_entity_poly.type
_entity_poly.pdbx_seq_one_letter_code
_entity_poly.pdbx_strand_id
1 'polypeptide(L)'
;MNPIILHLAEAPKLTLQYHNILNPKLWKNGELRSEVAKKLSMIAQTWAGFAKIPNRAITDVIVVGGNANYNYTDYSDIDLHVVVDTKKIPECKGLLDEYLRGKKQLWGLIHDITIYGHTVELYAQDHTVPYTKGQGVYSVQRNKWIVKPKQEQVNLRDPALIQKVDQYTEKINTLIDSNADETVFETLKKKFSDMRKSGLKQGGEFSLENMVFKELRNLGYLEKVDTYLRSRLDKKLSL
;
A
#
# COMPACT_ATOMS: atom_id res chain seq x y z
N MET A 1 -21.16 -17.21 -45.78
CA MET A 1 -21.52 -16.20 -44.76
C MET A 1 -21.04 -16.72 -43.42
N ASN A 2 -19.94 -16.16 -42.92
CA ASN A 2 -19.36 -16.53 -41.63
C ASN A 2 -19.92 -15.56 -40.58
N PRO A 3 -20.55 -16.02 -39.49
CA PRO A 3 -21.07 -15.12 -38.48
C PRO A 3 -19.89 -14.49 -37.74
N ILE A 4 -19.84 -13.16 -37.74
CA ILE A 4 -18.94 -12.37 -36.91
C ILE A 4 -19.30 -12.68 -35.46
N ILE A 5 -18.50 -13.52 -34.80
CA ILE A 5 -18.52 -13.61 -33.34
C ILE A 5 -17.94 -12.30 -32.83
N LEU A 6 -18.83 -11.38 -32.46
CA LEU A 6 -18.50 -10.23 -31.66
C LEU A 6 -17.98 -10.76 -30.32
N HIS A 7 -16.66 -10.86 -30.16
CA HIS A 7 -16.05 -10.97 -28.84
C HIS A 7 -16.42 -9.68 -28.11
N LEU A 8 -17.49 -9.71 -27.32
CA LEU A 8 -17.65 -8.79 -26.21
C LEU A 8 -16.46 -9.08 -25.30
N ALA A 9 -15.38 -8.32 -25.47
CA ALA A 9 -14.30 -8.27 -24.50
C ALA A 9 -14.97 -7.94 -23.16
N GLU A 10 -14.95 -8.87 -22.21
CA GLU A 10 -15.37 -8.59 -20.85
C GLU A 10 -14.62 -7.33 -20.41
N ALA A 11 -15.36 -6.30 -19.97
CA ALA A 11 -14.74 -5.08 -19.47
C ALA A 11 -13.68 -5.48 -18.43
N PRO A 12 -12.46 -4.89 -18.47
CA PRO A 12 -11.40 -5.26 -17.56
C PRO A 12 -11.92 -5.17 -16.12
N LYS A 13 -11.96 -6.32 -15.46
CA LYS A 13 -12.51 -6.41 -14.11
C LYS A 13 -11.50 -5.79 -13.16
N LEU A 14 -11.84 -4.61 -12.63
CA LEU A 14 -11.03 -3.93 -11.63
C LEU A 14 -10.75 -4.86 -10.43
N THR A 15 -9.54 -4.78 -9.89
CA THR A 15 -9.07 -5.60 -8.77
C THR A 15 -9.59 -5.11 -7.41
N LEU A 16 -10.07 -3.86 -7.34
CA LEU A 16 -10.62 -3.28 -6.12
C LEU A 16 -11.86 -4.04 -5.63
N GLN A 17 -11.97 -4.18 -4.31
CA GLN A 17 -13.13 -4.80 -3.66
C GLN A 17 -13.58 -3.94 -2.48
N TYR A 18 -14.86 -4.06 -2.13
CA TYR A 18 -15.45 -3.42 -0.96
C TYR A 18 -16.45 -4.37 -0.30
N HIS A 19 -16.37 -4.48 1.02
CA HIS A 19 -17.07 -5.52 1.79
C HIS A 19 -17.96 -4.93 2.87
N ASN A 20 -19.05 -5.61 3.20
CA ASN A 20 -19.93 -5.20 4.30
C ASN A 20 -19.37 -5.56 5.69
N ILE A 21 -18.30 -6.34 5.75
CA ILE A 21 -17.64 -6.77 6.98
C ILE A 21 -16.13 -6.58 6.85
N LEU A 22 -15.46 -6.36 7.98
CA LEU A 22 -14.00 -6.42 8.06
C LEU A 22 -13.50 -7.82 7.68
N ASN A 23 -12.22 -7.94 7.28
CA ASN A 23 -11.64 -9.22 6.87
C ASN A 23 -11.84 -10.31 7.94
N PRO A 24 -12.70 -11.32 7.70
CA PRO A 24 -13.06 -12.30 8.73
C PRO A 24 -11.88 -13.20 9.14
N LYS A 25 -10.80 -13.24 8.34
CA LYS A 25 -9.55 -13.91 8.70
C LYS A 25 -8.83 -13.19 9.84
N LEU A 26 -8.95 -11.86 9.93
CA LEU A 26 -8.26 -11.05 10.94
C LEU A 26 -9.18 -10.63 12.08
N TRP A 27 -10.46 -10.37 11.76
CA TRP A 27 -11.41 -9.76 12.67
C TRP A 27 -12.54 -10.72 13.05
N LYS A 28 -13.02 -10.60 14.29
CA LYS A 28 -14.24 -11.24 14.78
C LYS A 28 -15.01 -10.23 15.61
N ASN A 29 -16.28 -9.98 15.28
CA ASN A 29 -17.14 -9.03 15.97
C ASN A 29 -16.56 -7.60 16.09
N GLY A 30 -15.75 -7.18 15.12
CA GLY A 30 -15.09 -5.87 15.14
C GLY A 30 -13.85 -5.80 16.03
N GLU A 31 -13.38 -6.91 16.58
CA GLU A 31 -12.14 -7.01 17.33
C GLU A 31 -11.12 -7.86 16.58
N LEU A 32 -9.83 -7.56 16.77
CA LEU A 32 -8.76 -8.34 16.18
C LEU A 32 -8.71 -9.70 16.88
N ARG A 33 -8.63 -10.79 16.12
CA ARG A 33 -8.52 -12.13 16.68
C ARG A 33 -7.26 -12.23 17.56
N SER A 34 -7.37 -12.87 18.73
CA SER A 34 -6.30 -12.89 19.72
C SER A 34 -5.02 -13.56 19.20
N GLU A 35 -5.15 -14.60 18.38
CA GLU A 35 -4.02 -15.25 17.73
C GLU A 35 -3.32 -14.34 16.73
N VAL A 36 -4.08 -13.52 16.00
CA VAL A 36 -3.57 -12.52 15.05
C VAL A 36 -2.86 -11.40 15.82
N ALA A 37 -3.48 -10.85 16.87
CA ALA A 37 -2.90 -9.81 17.71
C ALA A 37 -1.57 -10.25 18.34
N LYS A 38 -1.50 -11.49 18.82
CA LYS A 38 -0.27 -12.08 19.38
C LYS A 38 0.83 -12.17 18.32
N LYS A 39 0.51 -12.70 17.13
CA LYS A 39 1.50 -12.81 16.03
C LYS A 39 1.97 -11.45 15.54
N LEU A 40 1.07 -10.50 15.33
CA LEU A 40 1.44 -9.13 14.94
C LEU A 40 2.32 -8.46 15.99
N SER A 41 2.01 -8.63 17.28
CA SER A 41 2.86 -8.09 18.35
C SER A 41 4.26 -8.71 18.33
N MET A 42 4.38 -10.02 18.12
CA MET A 42 5.68 -10.69 17.97
C MET A 42 6.44 -10.16 16.76
N ILE A 43 5.80 -10.07 15.59
CA ILE A 43 6.40 -9.57 14.35
C ILE A 43 6.91 -8.14 14.55
N ALA A 44 6.09 -7.25 15.12
CA ALA A 44 6.45 -5.86 15.39
C ALA A 44 7.68 -5.75 16.32
N GLN A 45 7.72 -6.54 17.40
CA GLN A 45 8.86 -6.54 18.33
C GLN A 45 10.14 -7.09 17.69
N THR A 46 10.04 -8.19 16.94
CA THR A 46 11.19 -8.77 16.23
C THR A 46 11.74 -7.80 15.19
N TRP A 47 10.86 -7.16 14.41
CA TRP A 47 11.28 -6.17 13.43
C TRP A 47 11.87 -4.92 14.08
N ALA A 48 11.28 -4.40 15.16
CA ALA A 48 11.83 -3.27 15.89
C ALA A 48 13.26 -3.56 16.41
N GLY A 49 13.51 -4.78 16.89
CA GLY A 49 14.84 -5.23 17.29
C GLY A 49 15.84 -5.30 16.11
N PHE A 50 15.38 -5.79 14.94
CA PHE A 50 16.17 -5.81 13.71
C PHE A 50 16.51 -4.39 13.20
N ALA A 51 15.53 -3.50 13.23
CA ALA A 51 15.64 -2.10 12.86
C ALA A 51 16.33 -1.24 13.93
N LYS A 52 16.76 -1.84 15.05
CA LYS A 52 17.43 -1.16 16.18
C LYS A 52 16.62 0.02 16.73
N ILE A 53 15.30 -0.08 16.69
CA ILE A 53 14.39 0.89 17.30
C ILE A 53 14.40 0.65 18.82
N PRO A 54 14.79 1.64 19.66
CA PRO A 54 14.79 1.47 21.10
C PRO A 54 13.38 1.23 21.63
N ASN A 55 13.19 0.28 22.55
CA ASN A 55 11.88 0.01 23.17
C ASN A 55 11.24 1.27 23.78
N ARG A 56 12.05 2.16 24.39
CA ARG A 56 11.58 3.44 24.96
C ARG A 56 11.01 4.43 23.94
N ALA A 57 11.33 4.24 22.65
CA ALA A 57 10.82 5.06 21.56
C ALA A 57 9.49 4.53 21.01
N ILE A 58 9.16 3.26 21.22
CA ILE A 58 7.92 2.66 20.72
C ILE A 58 6.75 3.10 21.61
N THR A 59 5.72 3.71 21.01
CA THR A 59 4.54 4.23 21.72
C THR A 59 3.27 3.43 21.45
N ASP A 60 3.21 2.72 20.32
CA ASP A 60 2.13 1.81 19.96
C ASP A 60 2.57 0.84 18.86
N VAL A 61 1.74 -0.18 18.60
CA VAL A 61 1.79 -0.98 17.36
C VAL A 61 0.38 -0.97 16.79
N ILE A 62 0.23 -0.47 15.57
CA ILE A 62 -1.08 -0.27 14.94
C ILE A 62 -1.18 -1.03 13.61
N VAL A 63 -2.38 -1.52 13.30
CA VAL A 63 -2.74 -2.01 11.97
C VAL A 63 -3.53 -0.93 11.25
N VAL A 64 -3.14 -0.66 10.01
CA VAL A 64 -3.82 0.29 9.11
C VAL A 64 -4.10 -0.37 7.76
N GLY A 65 -4.50 0.43 6.77
CA GLY A 65 -4.63 -0.02 5.39
C GLY A 65 -5.91 -0.80 5.12
N GLY A 66 -5.93 -1.53 4.01
CA GLY A 66 -7.14 -2.23 3.53
C GLY A 66 -7.65 -3.28 4.50
N ASN A 67 -6.72 -3.99 5.15
CA ASN A 67 -7.03 -5.00 6.17
C ASN A 67 -7.51 -4.41 7.51
N ALA A 68 -7.32 -3.10 7.76
CA ALA A 68 -7.97 -2.36 8.85
C ALA A 68 -9.21 -1.58 8.40
N ASN A 69 -9.77 -1.93 7.24
CA ASN A 69 -10.92 -1.26 6.64
C ASN A 69 -11.78 -2.27 5.86
N TYR A 70 -12.74 -1.78 5.07
CA TYR A 70 -13.69 -2.60 4.30
C TYR A 70 -13.25 -2.86 2.86
N ASN A 71 -12.07 -2.39 2.45
CA ASN A 71 -11.55 -2.45 1.08
C ASN A 71 -10.35 -3.41 0.92
N TYR A 72 -10.30 -4.46 1.74
CA TYR A 72 -9.31 -5.53 1.58
C TYR A 72 -9.62 -6.38 0.34
N THR A 73 -8.56 -6.90 -0.27
CA THR A 73 -8.57 -7.79 -1.43
C THR A 73 -7.60 -8.94 -1.19
N ASP A 74 -7.53 -9.90 -2.10
CA ASP A 74 -6.50 -10.94 -2.05
C ASP A 74 -5.07 -10.38 -2.25
N TYR A 75 -4.95 -9.17 -2.80
CA TYR A 75 -3.69 -8.43 -2.94
C TYR A 75 -3.33 -7.61 -1.69
N SER A 76 -4.20 -7.53 -0.69
CA SER A 76 -3.98 -6.67 0.47
C SER A 76 -3.00 -7.30 1.46
N ASP A 77 -1.96 -6.54 1.77
CA ASP A 77 -1.04 -6.73 2.88
C ASP A 77 -1.67 -6.32 4.22
N ILE A 78 -1.06 -6.78 5.30
CA ILE A 78 -1.30 -6.27 6.66
C ILE A 78 -0.26 -5.20 6.92
N ASP A 79 -0.66 -3.94 6.81
CA ASP A 79 0.16 -2.77 7.13
C ASP A 79 0.35 -2.66 8.65
N LEU A 80 1.48 -3.15 9.15
CA LEU A 80 1.83 -3.16 10.56
C LEU A 80 2.81 -2.04 10.89
N HIS A 81 2.33 -1.03 11.60
CA HIS A 81 3.10 0.15 11.94
C HIS A 81 3.57 0.07 13.40
N VAL A 82 4.89 0.11 13.60
CA VAL A 82 5.49 0.41 14.90
C VAL A 82 5.49 1.92 15.06
N VAL A 83 4.65 2.43 15.95
CA VAL A 83 4.54 3.87 16.19
C VAL A 83 5.66 4.29 17.13
N VAL A 84 6.43 5.30 16.73
CA VAL A 84 7.64 5.73 17.43
C VAL A 84 7.64 7.22 17.74
N ASP A 85 8.25 7.57 18.86
CA ASP A 85 8.72 8.91 19.18
C ASP A 85 10.16 9.05 18.66
N THR A 86 10.31 9.67 17.48
CA THR A 86 11.61 9.81 16.80
C THR A 86 12.61 10.61 17.63
N LYS A 87 12.16 11.51 18.52
CA LYS A 87 13.02 12.25 19.44
C LYS A 87 13.71 11.33 20.46
N LYS A 88 13.18 10.12 20.67
CA LYS A 88 13.75 9.10 21.55
C LYS A 88 14.65 8.11 20.82
N ILE A 89 14.83 8.25 19.51
CA ILE A 89 15.77 7.44 18.74
C ILE A 89 17.09 8.22 18.67
N PRO A 90 18.23 7.64 19.13
CA PRO A 90 19.53 8.30 19.06
C PRO A 90 19.83 8.84 17.65
N GLU A 91 20.36 10.07 17.59
CA GLU A 91 20.46 10.90 16.39
C GLU A 91 20.95 10.18 15.13
N CYS A 92 20.13 10.28 14.08
CA CYS A 92 20.54 10.19 12.68
C CYS A 92 19.99 11.44 11.99
N LYS A 93 20.63 12.60 12.21
CA LYS A 93 20.16 13.89 11.67
C LYS A 93 19.94 13.80 10.17
N GLY A 94 18.69 13.94 9.73
CA GLY A 94 18.29 13.88 8.33
C GLY A 94 18.28 12.49 7.68
N LEU A 95 18.75 11.44 8.38
CA LEU A 95 18.90 10.09 7.82
C LEU A 95 17.97 9.06 8.45
N LEU A 96 17.29 9.38 9.56
CA LEU A 96 16.45 8.44 10.29
C LEU A 96 15.36 7.81 9.40
N ASP A 97 14.67 8.62 8.61
CA ASP A 97 13.60 8.15 7.73
C ASP A 97 14.16 7.21 6.64
N GLU A 98 15.32 7.54 6.08
CA GLU A 98 15.98 6.71 5.06
C GLU A 98 16.47 5.38 5.64
N TYR A 99 17.05 5.44 6.85
CA TYR A 99 17.47 4.27 7.59
C TYR A 99 16.30 3.32 7.87
N LEU A 100 15.18 3.84 8.39
CA LEU A 100 14.00 3.04 8.71
C LEU A 100 13.35 2.47 7.45
N ARG A 101 13.30 3.25 6.36
CA ARG A 101 12.85 2.78 5.04
C ARG A 101 13.75 1.68 4.49
N GLY A 102 15.07 1.83 4.62
CA GLY A 102 16.04 0.80 4.22
C GLY A 102 15.91 -0.47 5.06
N LYS A 103 15.69 -0.36 6.38
CA LYS A 103 15.42 -1.50 7.25
C LYS A 103 14.12 -2.22 6.89
N LYS A 104 13.06 -1.48 6.56
CA LYS A 104 11.83 -2.06 6.00
C LYS A 104 12.13 -2.86 4.72
N GLN A 105 12.78 -2.24 3.74
CA GLN A 105 13.07 -2.88 2.46
C GLN A 105 13.93 -4.14 2.63
N LEU A 106 15.02 -4.05 3.40
CA LEU A 106 15.89 -5.19 3.67
C LEU A 106 15.13 -6.33 4.35
N TRP A 107 14.27 -6.02 5.31
CA TRP A 107 13.43 -7.03 5.97
C TRP A 107 12.51 -7.74 4.99
N GLY A 108 11.85 -6.99 4.10
CA GLY A 108 10.98 -7.57 3.06
C GLY A 108 11.71 -8.39 2.01
N LEU A 109 13.00 -8.12 1.76
CA LEU A 109 13.82 -8.91 0.83
C LEU A 109 14.25 -10.27 1.40
N ILE A 110 14.45 -10.36 2.72
CA ILE A 110 15.02 -11.55 3.36
C ILE A 110 14.00 -12.38 4.13
N HIS A 111 12.74 -11.94 4.21
CA HIS A 111 11.67 -12.62 4.93
C HIS A 111 10.35 -12.57 4.17
N ASP A 112 9.66 -13.72 4.12
CA ASP A 112 8.29 -13.84 3.61
C ASP A 112 7.34 -14.20 4.76
N ILE A 113 6.88 -13.17 5.49
CA ILE A 113 6.03 -13.34 6.67
C ILE A 113 4.59 -13.11 6.28
N THR A 114 3.74 -14.11 6.52
CA THR A 114 2.31 -14.03 6.22
C THR A 114 1.43 -14.39 7.43
N ILE A 115 0.22 -13.83 7.46
CA ILE A 115 -0.87 -14.23 8.35
C ILE A 115 -2.10 -14.55 7.49
N TYR A 116 -2.53 -15.81 7.51
CA TYR A 116 -3.65 -16.31 6.69
C TYR A 116 -3.54 -15.96 5.19
N GLY A 117 -2.31 -16.00 4.67
CA GLY A 117 -1.99 -15.70 3.27
C GLY A 117 -1.76 -14.21 2.95
N HIS A 118 -1.94 -13.30 3.91
CA HIS A 118 -1.62 -11.89 3.73
C HIS A 118 -0.20 -11.59 4.21
N THR A 119 0.63 -11.03 3.34
CA THR A 119 1.98 -10.54 3.70
C THR A 119 1.87 -9.45 4.76
N VAL A 120 2.77 -9.47 5.75
CA VAL A 120 2.86 -8.43 6.78
C VAL A 120 3.91 -7.41 6.38
N GLU A 121 3.47 -6.21 6.01
CA GLU A 121 4.37 -5.13 5.62
C GLU A 121 4.62 -4.19 6.82
N LEU A 122 5.89 -3.91 7.10
CA LEU A 122 6.32 -3.23 8.32
C LEU A 122 6.68 -1.77 8.08
N TYR A 123 6.23 -0.90 8.98
CA TYR A 123 6.49 0.53 8.92
C TYR A 123 6.92 1.05 10.29
N ALA A 124 7.85 2.01 10.30
CA ALA A 124 8.05 2.88 11.46
C ALA A 124 7.31 4.18 11.18
N GLN A 125 6.38 4.54 12.06
CA GLN A 125 5.57 5.75 11.93
C GLN A 125 5.88 6.68 13.09
N ASP A 126 6.27 7.92 12.79
CA ASP A 126 6.33 8.96 13.82
C ASP A 126 4.91 9.21 14.39
N HIS A 127 4.79 9.18 15.72
CA HIS A 127 3.56 9.43 16.46
C HIS A 127 2.88 10.78 16.15
N THR A 128 3.59 11.74 15.57
CA THR A 128 3.08 13.05 15.15
C THR A 128 2.38 13.02 13.79
N VAL A 129 2.54 11.96 13.01
CA VAL A 129 1.91 11.84 11.68
C VAL A 129 0.40 11.67 11.85
N PRO A 130 -0.42 12.55 11.25
CA PRO A 130 -1.88 12.44 11.34
C PRO A 130 -2.39 11.26 10.51
N TYR A 131 -3.51 10.69 10.95
CA TYR A 131 -4.19 9.61 10.20
C TYR A 131 -4.93 10.17 8.99
N THR A 132 -4.97 9.36 7.92
CA THR A 132 -5.65 9.75 6.68
C THR A 132 -7.17 9.70 6.85
N LYS A 133 -7.90 10.62 6.21
CA LYS A 133 -9.37 10.63 6.24
C LYS A 133 -9.94 9.32 5.65
N GLY A 134 -10.82 8.67 6.40
CA GLY A 134 -11.45 7.39 6.02
C GLY A 134 -10.60 6.15 6.31
N GLN A 135 -9.42 6.32 6.90
CA GLN A 135 -8.54 5.21 7.29
C GLN A 135 -8.98 4.61 8.63
N GLY A 136 -9.09 3.29 8.71
CA GLY A 136 -9.18 2.57 9.97
C GLY A 136 -7.82 2.42 10.63
N VAL A 137 -7.77 2.58 11.95
CA VAL A 137 -6.54 2.49 12.75
C VAL A 137 -6.84 1.70 14.02
N TYR A 138 -6.20 0.54 14.18
CA TYR A 138 -6.38 -0.34 15.32
C TYR A 138 -5.07 -0.51 16.09
N SER A 139 -5.08 -0.25 17.40
CA SER A 139 -3.94 -0.55 18.27
C SER A 139 -3.97 -2.03 18.66
N VAL A 140 -2.92 -2.74 18.23
CA VAL A 140 -2.67 -4.14 18.62
C VAL A 140 -2.32 -4.22 20.11
N GLN A 141 -1.50 -3.28 20.60
CA GLN A 141 -1.08 -3.27 22.01
C GLN A 141 -2.23 -3.03 22.97
N ARG A 142 -3.16 -2.13 22.61
CA ARG A 142 -4.30 -1.72 23.44
C ARG A 142 -5.57 -2.50 23.11
N ASN A 143 -5.51 -3.41 22.14
CA ASN A 143 -6.64 -4.20 21.64
C ASN A 143 -7.89 -3.35 21.34
N LYS A 144 -7.73 -2.19 20.71
CA LYS A 144 -8.83 -1.25 20.46
C LYS A 144 -8.64 -0.40 19.20
N TRP A 145 -9.76 0.00 18.61
CA TRP A 145 -9.76 1.01 17.55
C TRP A 145 -9.32 2.37 18.11
N ILE A 146 -8.33 2.97 17.47
CA ILE A 146 -8.00 4.39 17.64
C ILE A 146 -8.91 5.21 16.71
N VAL A 147 -9.07 4.75 15.46
CA VAL A 147 -10.02 5.28 14.50
C VAL A 147 -10.80 4.11 13.90
N LYS A 148 -12.09 3.98 14.23
CA LYS A 148 -12.92 2.90 13.69
C LYS A 148 -13.25 3.20 12.22
N PRO A 149 -13.05 2.25 11.29
CA PRO A 149 -13.40 2.44 9.89
C PRO A 149 -14.90 2.61 9.75
N LYS A 150 -15.31 3.52 8.88
CA LYS A 150 -16.71 3.76 8.52
C LYS A 150 -16.99 3.15 7.17
N GLN A 151 -18.19 2.60 7.02
CA GLN A 151 -18.65 2.21 5.71
C GLN A 151 -18.97 3.45 4.89
N GLU A 152 -18.59 3.42 3.62
CA GLU A 152 -18.81 4.47 2.66
C GLU A 152 -19.51 3.89 1.43
N GLN A 153 -20.28 4.70 0.73
CA GLN A 153 -20.82 4.31 -0.57
C GLN A 153 -19.71 4.47 -1.61
N VAL A 154 -19.17 3.34 -2.07
CA VAL A 154 -18.08 3.31 -3.04
C VAL A 154 -18.60 2.76 -4.37
N ASN A 155 -18.53 3.55 -5.43
CA ASN A 155 -18.82 3.07 -6.78
C ASN A 155 -17.54 2.54 -7.44
N LEU A 156 -17.25 1.26 -7.24
CA LEU A 156 -16.11 0.59 -7.88
C LEU A 156 -16.32 0.32 -9.38
N ARG A 157 -17.50 0.62 -9.94
CA ARG A 157 -17.81 0.49 -11.37
C ARG A 157 -17.94 1.85 -12.06
N ASP A 158 -17.34 2.89 -11.48
CA ASP A 158 -17.32 4.22 -12.07
C ASP A 158 -16.63 4.18 -13.45
N PRO A 159 -17.32 4.54 -14.54
CA PRO A 159 -16.72 4.60 -15.87
C PRO A 159 -15.47 5.49 -15.93
N ALA A 160 -15.39 6.54 -15.12
CA ALA A 160 -14.23 7.42 -15.06
C ALA A 160 -13.01 6.72 -14.43
N LEU A 161 -13.22 5.80 -13.49
CA LEU A 161 -12.17 4.98 -12.90
C LEU A 161 -11.60 4.03 -13.95
N ILE A 162 -12.48 3.27 -14.62
CA ILE A 162 -12.10 2.31 -15.66
C ILE A 162 -11.33 3.02 -16.78
N GLN A 163 -11.91 4.10 -17.32
CA GLN A 163 -11.30 4.87 -18.40
C GLN A 163 -9.92 5.41 -18.03
N LYS A 164 -9.73 5.94 -16.81
CA LYS A 164 -8.42 6.44 -16.38
C LYS A 164 -7.39 5.33 -16.24
N VAL A 165 -7.79 4.17 -15.69
CA VAL A 165 -6.91 3.01 -15.56
C VAL A 165 -6.45 2.54 -16.94
N ASP A 166 -7.39 2.42 -17.89
CA ASP A 166 -7.09 2.02 -19.28
C ASP A 166 -6.16 3.03 -19.96
N GLN A 167 -6.47 4.33 -19.86
CA GLN A 167 -5.63 5.39 -20.43
C GLN A 167 -4.19 5.36 -19.90
N TYR A 168 -3.99 5.17 -18.59
CA TYR A 168 -2.65 5.11 -18.02
C TYR A 168 -1.94 3.80 -18.37
N THR A 169 -2.67 2.70 -18.45
CA THR A 169 -2.16 1.40 -18.91
C THR A 169 -1.63 1.50 -20.34
N GLU A 170 -2.44 2.00 -21.27
CA GLU A 170 -2.05 2.21 -22.67
C GLU A 170 -0.88 3.18 -22.80
N LYS A 171 -0.88 4.27 -22.01
CA LYS A 171 0.20 5.23 -21.98
C LYS A 171 1.52 4.60 -21.52
N ILE A 172 1.51 3.81 -20.45
CA ILE A 172 2.71 3.13 -19.94
C ILE A 172 3.25 2.15 -20.99
N ASN A 173 2.37 1.35 -21.61
CA ASN A 173 2.78 0.40 -22.65
C ASN A 173 3.39 1.13 -23.85
N THR A 174 2.69 2.13 -24.39
CA THR A 174 3.17 2.91 -25.54
C THR A 174 4.55 3.52 -25.27
N LEU A 175 4.76 4.11 -24.08
CA LEU A 175 6.05 4.72 -23.73
C LEU A 175 7.19 3.69 -23.64
N ILE A 176 6.90 2.48 -23.13
CA ILE A 176 7.89 1.40 -23.05
C ILE A 176 8.19 0.88 -24.45
N ASP A 177 7.17 0.62 -25.26
CA ASP A 177 7.29 0.07 -26.61
C ASP A 177 8.01 1.05 -27.55
N SER A 178 7.82 2.36 -27.35
CA SER A 178 8.55 3.40 -28.08
C SER A 178 9.96 3.68 -27.53
N ASN A 179 10.42 2.93 -26.50
CA ASN A 179 11.68 3.15 -25.80
C ASN A 179 11.88 4.63 -25.41
N ALA A 180 10.85 5.22 -24.79
CA ALA A 180 10.87 6.61 -24.37
C ALA A 180 11.96 6.87 -23.31
N ASP A 181 12.43 8.12 -23.27
CA ASP A 181 13.45 8.60 -22.35
C ASP A 181 13.03 8.44 -20.87
N GLU A 182 14.00 8.17 -20.01
CA GLU A 182 13.80 7.94 -18.58
C GLU A 182 13.11 9.14 -17.89
N THR A 183 13.35 10.38 -18.34
CA THR A 183 12.74 11.59 -17.79
C THR A 183 11.21 11.62 -17.92
N VAL A 184 10.66 10.98 -18.97
CA VAL A 184 9.21 10.88 -19.18
C VAL A 184 8.59 9.97 -18.13
N PHE A 185 9.26 8.86 -17.80
CA PHE A 185 8.81 7.93 -16.75
C PHE A 185 8.95 8.53 -15.36
N GLU A 186 10.01 9.29 -15.07
CA GLU A 186 10.14 10.01 -13.80
C GLU A 186 9.01 11.04 -13.62
N THR A 187 8.67 11.76 -14.68
CA THR A 187 7.52 12.68 -14.69
C THR A 187 6.21 11.92 -14.44
N LEU A 188 6.05 10.73 -15.02
CA LEU A 188 4.87 9.89 -14.82
C LEU A 188 4.77 9.36 -13.38
N LYS A 189 5.87 8.91 -12.78
CA LYS A 189 5.95 8.51 -11.37
C LYS A 189 5.58 9.65 -10.45
N LYS A 190 6.13 10.84 -10.69
CA LYS A 190 5.79 12.04 -9.94
C LYS A 190 4.30 12.35 -10.05
N LYS A 191 3.73 12.27 -11.27
CA LYS A 191 2.29 12.46 -11.49
C LYS A 191 1.45 11.49 -10.67
N PHE A 192 1.75 10.19 -10.66
CA PHE A 192 0.99 9.21 -9.88
C PHE A 192 1.13 9.44 -8.36
N SER A 193 2.32 9.81 -7.89
CA SER A 193 2.55 10.17 -6.49
C SER A 193 1.72 11.40 -6.08
N ASP A 194 1.71 12.45 -6.90
CA ASP A 194 0.97 13.69 -6.63
C ASP A 194 -0.54 13.47 -6.70
N MET A 195 -1.01 12.69 -7.69
CA MET A 195 -2.41 12.27 -7.81
C MET A 195 -2.88 11.54 -6.55
N ARG A 196 -2.09 10.58 -6.06
CA ARG A 196 -2.41 9.84 -4.82
C ARG A 196 -2.45 10.78 -3.61
N LYS A 197 -1.45 11.64 -3.43
CA LYS A 197 -1.40 12.60 -2.32
C LYS A 197 -2.61 13.54 -2.33
N SER A 198 -2.96 14.07 -3.50
CA SER A 198 -4.11 14.95 -3.67
C SER A 198 -5.42 14.22 -3.38
N GLY A 199 -5.58 13.02 -3.93
CA GLY A 199 -6.76 12.17 -3.71
C GLY A 199 -7.00 11.87 -2.24
N LEU A 200 -5.95 11.42 -1.53
CA LEU A 200 -6.02 11.13 -0.09
C LEU A 200 -6.38 12.38 0.73
N LYS A 201 -5.85 13.55 0.35
CA LYS A 201 -6.14 14.81 1.06
C LYS A 201 -7.58 15.29 0.85
N GLN A 202 -8.09 15.22 -0.39
CA GLN A 202 -9.39 15.79 -0.75
C GLN A 202 -10.55 14.83 -0.48
N GLY A 203 -10.46 13.62 -1.03
CA GLY A 203 -11.52 12.62 -1.01
C GLY A 203 -11.24 11.42 -0.11
N GLY A 204 -10.08 11.35 0.53
CA GLY A 204 -9.71 10.24 1.40
C GLY A 204 -9.41 8.95 0.63
N GLU A 205 -9.59 7.84 1.33
CA GLU A 205 -9.22 6.49 0.89
C GLU A 205 -9.93 6.04 -0.41
N PHE A 206 -11.15 6.54 -0.67
CA PHE A 206 -11.98 6.18 -1.82
C PHE A 206 -12.04 7.26 -2.91
N SER A 207 -11.12 8.22 -2.87
CA SER A 207 -10.98 9.18 -3.97
C SER A 207 -10.63 8.47 -5.29
N LEU A 208 -11.19 8.98 -6.40
CA LEU A 208 -10.93 8.47 -7.76
C LEU A 208 -9.43 8.28 -8.03
N GLU A 209 -8.61 9.27 -7.69
CA GLU A 209 -7.17 9.22 -7.97
C GLU A 209 -6.42 8.19 -7.11
N ASN A 210 -6.84 7.97 -5.87
CA ASN A 210 -6.27 6.90 -5.05
C ASN A 210 -6.69 5.51 -5.57
N MET A 211 -7.93 5.37 -6.04
CA MET A 211 -8.41 4.13 -6.65
C MET A 211 -7.68 3.81 -7.96
N VAL A 212 -7.48 4.79 -8.85
CA VAL A 212 -6.68 4.63 -10.08
C VAL A 212 -5.25 4.20 -9.73
N PHE A 213 -4.61 4.85 -8.76
CA PHE A 213 -3.27 4.47 -8.32
C PHE A 213 -3.22 3.02 -7.84
N LYS A 214 -4.17 2.61 -6.99
CA LYS A 214 -4.22 1.25 -6.43
C LYS A 214 -4.42 0.22 -7.51
N GLU A 215 -5.28 0.50 -8.48
CA GLU A 215 -5.53 -0.40 -9.59
C GLU A 215 -4.28 -0.57 -10.46
N LEU A 216 -3.62 0.52 -10.85
CA LEU A 216 -2.35 0.45 -11.60
C LEU A 216 -1.27 -0.31 -10.83
N ARG A 217 -1.22 -0.19 -9.50
CA ARG A 217 -0.32 -0.97 -8.64
C ARG A 217 -0.66 -2.45 -8.68
N ASN A 218 -1.93 -2.81 -8.45
CA ASN A 218 -2.38 -4.19 -8.37
C ASN A 218 -2.22 -4.92 -9.72
N LEU A 219 -2.41 -4.21 -10.83
CA LEU A 219 -2.17 -4.71 -12.19
C LEU A 219 -0.68 -4.79 -12.57
N GLY A 220 0.23 -4.37 -11.69
CA GLY A 220 1.68 -4.44 -11.89
C GLY A 220 2.28 -3.34 -12.77
N TYR A 221 1.50 -2.34 -13.20
CA TYR A 221 1.98 -1.26 -14.07
C TYR A 221 2.99 -0.34 -13.39
N LEU A 222 2.87 -0.12 -12.07
CA LEU A 222 3.86 0.67 -11.35
C LEU A 222 5.21 -0.06 -11.26
N GLU A 223 5.20 -1.37 -10.99
CA GLU A 223 6.42 -2.19 -10.99
C GLU A 223 7.01 -2.29 -12.41
N LYS A 224 6.17 -2.34 -13.45
CA LYS A 224 6.62 -2.32 -14.85
C LYS A 224 7.43 -1.05 -15.16
N VAL A 225 6.97 0.11 -14.69
CA VAL A 225 7.70 1.38 -14.83
C VAL A 225 9.01 1.36 -14.05
N ASP A 226 8.99 0.91 -12.80
CA ASP A 226 10.21 0.83 -11.96
C ASP A 226 11.24 -0.14 -12.55
N THR A 227 10.80 -1.29 -13.08
CA THR A 227 11.65 -2.26 -13.75
C THR A 227 12.27 -1.70 -15.03
N TYR A 228 11.49 -0.98 -15.85
CA TYR A 228 12.02 -0.33 -17.05
C TYR A 228 13.15 0.64 -16.69
N LEU A 229 12.90 1.59 -15.77
CA LEU A 229 13.89 2.56 -15.32
C LEU A 229 15.15 1.89 -14.74
N ARG A 230 14.97 0.88 -13.88
CA ARG A 230 16.07 0.10 -13.30
C ARG A 230 16.91 -0.56 -14.38
N SER A 231 16.28 -1.26 -15.33
CA SER A 231 17.00 -1.95 -16.41
C SER A 231 17.83 -1.00 -17.30
N ARG A 232 17.31 0.22 -17.53
CA ARG A 232 17.99 1.26 -18.31
C ARG A 232 19.21 1.80 -17.57
N LEU A 233 19.05 2.07 -16.26
CA LEU A 233 20.14 2.48 -15.41
C LEU A 233 21.23 1.40 -15.32
N ASP A 234 20.83 0.15 -15.07
CA ASP A 234 21.75 -0.99 -14.97
C ASP A 234 22.54 -1.17 -16.28
N LYS A 235 21.86 -1.11 -17.43
CA LYS A 235 22.51 -1.18 -18.75
C LYS A 235 23.48 -0.02 -18.97
N LYS A 236 23.12 1.20 -18.56
CA LYS A 236 23.99 2.38 -18.68
C LYS A 236 25.25 2.25 -17.82
N LEU A 237 25.17 1.58 -16.68
CA LEU A 237 26.26 1.42 -15.72
C LEU A 237 27.08 0.14 -15.93
N SER A 238 26.63 -0.77 -16.80
CA SER A 238 27.28 -2.06 -17.08
C SER A 238 28.14 -2.01 -18.35
N LEU A 239 29.19 -2.84 -18.40
CA LEU A 239 30.01 -3.09 -19.60
C LEU A 239 29.52 -4.33 -20.36
#